data_AF-A0A7K8EPS6-F1
#
_entry.id   AF-A0A7K8EPS6-F1
#
_cell.length_a   1.000
_cell.length_b   1.000
_cell.length_c   1.000
_cell.angle_alpha   90.00
_cell.angle_beta   90.00
_cell.angle_gamma   90.00
#
_symmetry.space_group_name_H-M   'P 1'
#
loop_
_entity.id
_entity.type
_entity.pdbx_description
1 polymer ?
#
loop_
_entity_poly.entity_id
_entity_poly.type
_entity_poly.pdbx_seq_one_letter_code
_entity_poly.pdbx_strand_id
1 'polypeptide(L)'
;WVTLWPSTIPYSYLGLFGTFLNYLVEHHHKWVCYMFWISWLIHIVEALYGIKICQAKGITDPGVQFQWFVQTLLFGYASFGLLVSYKPAAKKQY
;
A
#
# COMPACT_ATOMS: atom_id res chain seq x y z
N TRP A 1 12.99 -14.73 -6.69
CA TRP A 1 12.84 -13.26 -6.64
C TRP A 1 11.34 -12.96 -6.55
N VAL A 2 10.92 -12.11 -5.61
CA VAL A 2 9.51 -11.92 -5.19
C VAL A 2 8.63 -11.26 -6.27
N THR A 3 9.25 -10.59 -7.26
CA THR A 3 8.57 -9.77 -8.27
C THR A 3 8.65 -10.38 -9.67
N LEU A 4 7.48 -10.59 -10.29
CA LEU A 4 7.29 -10.92 -11.71
C LEU A 4 8.17 -12.07 -12.23
N TRP A 5 8.28 -13.16 -11.47
CA TRP A 5 9.11 -14.30 -11.88
C TRP A 5 8.47 -15.07 -13.04
N PRO A 6 9.19 -15.33 -14.15
CA PRO A 6 8.59 -15.91 -15.35
C PRO A 6 8.00 -17.31 -15.18
N SER A 7 8.53 -18.11 -14.26
CA SER A 7 7.97 -19.45 -13.99
C SER A 7 6.75 -19.44 -13.06
N THR A 8 6.40 -18.30 -12.46
CA THR A 8 5.21 -18.17 -11.60
C THR A 8 4.07 -17.42 -12.28
N ILE A 9 4.36 -16.54 -13.24
CA ILE A 9 3.33 -15.75 -13.93
C ILE A 9 3.10 -16.30 -15.34
N PRO A 10 1.88 -16.75 -15.67
CA PRO A 10 1.57 -17.31 -16.97
C PRO A 10 1.32 -16.19 -18.00
N TYR A 11 2.38 -15.49 -18.41
CA TYR A 11 2.31 -14.29 -19.27
C TYR A 11 1.50 -14.49 -20.56
N SER A 12 1.57 -15.69 -21.16
CA SER A 12 0.83 -16.02 -22.39
C SER A 12 -0.70 -15.91 -22.26
N TYR A 13 -1.25 -16.06 -21.05
CA TYR A 13 -2.69 -15.96 -20.80
C TYR A 13 -3.17 -14.54 -20.47
N LEU A 14 -2.24 -13.59 -20.28
CA LEU A 14 -2.53 -12.21 -19.92
C LEU A 14 -2.65 -11.27 -21.15
N GLY A 15 -2.52 -11.82 -22.37
CA GLY A 15 -2.59 -11.04 -23.61
C GLY A 15 -1.58 -9.90 -23.64
N LEU A 16 -2.02 -8.70 -24.05
CA LEU A 16 -1.17 -7.51 -24.15
C LEU A 16 -0.46 -7.17 -22.82
N PHE A 17 -1.14 -7.37 -21.70
CA PHE A 17 -0.56 -7.10 -20.38
C PHE A 17 0.57 -8.09 -20.06
N GLY A 18 0.43 -9.34 -20.49
CA GLY A 18 1.48 -10.35 -20.39
C GLY A 18 2.73 -9.98 -21.17
N THR A 19 2.57 -9.53 -22.42
CA THR A 19 3.68 -9.05 -23.25
C THR A 19 4.40 -7.86 -22.61
N PHE A 20 3.64 -6.89 -22.07
CA PHE A 20 4.19 -5.74 -21.38
C PHE A 20 4.99 -6.12 -20.12
N LEU A 21 4.41 -6.96 -19.25
CA LEU A 21 5.11 -7.42 -18.05
C LEU A 21 6.37 -8.23 -18.40
N ASN A 22 6.29 -9.08 -19.42
CA ASN A 22 7.46 -9.85 -19.87
C ASN A 22 8.57 -8.91 -20.37
N TYR A 23 8.24 -7.88 -21.16
CA TYR A 23 9.19 -6.86 -21.59
C TYR A 23 9.86 -6.14 -20.41
N LEU A 24 9.07 -5.75 -19.39
CA LEU A 24 9.60 -5.11 -18.18
C LEU A 24 10.57 -6.02 -17.42
N VAL A 25 10.27 -7.31 -17.34
CA VAL A 25 11.14 -8.29 -16.67
C VAL A 25 12.40 -8.56 -17.47
N GLU A 26 12.30 -8.72 -18.78
CA GLU A 26 13.45 -9.03 -19.63
C GLU A 26 14.42 -7.85 -19.77
N HIS A 27 13.90 -6.62 -19.90
CA HIS A 27 14.71 -5.44 -20.18
C HIS A 27 14.96 -4.53 -18.97
N HIS A 28 14.08 -4.56 -17.96
CA HIS A 28 14.11 -3.63 -16.84
C HIS A 28 14.01 -4.31 -15.47
N HIS A 29 14.41 -5.60 -15.34
CA HIS A 29 14.29 -6.38 -14.11
C HIS A 29 14.77 -5.64 -12.84
N LYS A 30 15.95 -5.02 -12.91
CA LYS A 30 16.53 -4.30 -11.77
C LYS A 30 15.64 -3.15 -11.31
N TRP A 31 15.08 -2.39 -12.27
CA TRP A 31 14.16 -1.29 -11.97
C TRP A 31 12.86 -1.78 -11.37
N VAL A 32 12.27 -2.85 -11.91
CA VAL A 32 11.08 -3.49 -11.34
C VAL A 32 11.31 -3.88 -9.87
N CYS A 33 12.45 -4.50 -9.58
CA CYS A 33 12.82 -4.87 -8.21
C CYS A 33 13.00 -3.64 -7.30
N TYR A 34 13.68 -2.58 -7.78
CA TYR A 34 13.83 -1.34 -7.02
C TYR A 34 12.50 -0.66 -6.75
N MET A 35 11.62 -0.54 -7.75
CA MET A 35 10.30 0.06 -7.59
C MET A 35 9.45 -0.71 -6.60
N PHE A 36 9.53 -2.05 -6.60
CA PHE A 36 8.82 -2.88 -5.62
C PHE A 36 9.28 -2.57 -4.19
N TRP A 37 10.59 -2.58 -3.92
CA TRP A 37 11.10 -2.31 -2.59
C TRP A 37 10.87 -0.86 -2.14
N ILE A 38 10.97 0.10 -3.05
CA ILE A 38 10.65 1.51 -2.79
C ILE A 38 9.15 1.67 -2.47
N SER A 39 8.27 1.00 -3.21
CA SER A 39 6.82 1.02 -2.96
C SER A 39 6.50 0.45 -1.57
N TRP A 40 7.12 -0.67 -1.19
CA TRP A 40 6.98 -1.22 0.17
C TRP A 40 7.48 -0.25 1.24
N LEU A 41 8.62 0.42 1.01
CA LEU A 41 9.12 1.44 1.93
C LEU A 41 8.13 2.59 2.10
N ILE A 42 7.54 3.07 1.01
CA ILE A 42 6.52 4.13 1.02
C ILE A 42 5.31 3.67 1.84
N HIS A 43 4.78 2.48 1.58
CA HIS A 43 3.61 1.96 2.30
C HIS A 43 3.87 1.80 3.81
N ILE A 44 5.08 1.39 4.20
CA ILE A 44 5.48 1.33 5.62
C ILE A 44 5.46 2.73 6.24
N VAL A 45 6.02 3.73 5.56
CA VAL A 45 6.02 5.12 6.03
C VAL A 45 4.58 5.65 6.16
N GLU A 46 3.74 5.42 5.16
CA GLU A 46 2.32 5.80 5.18
C GLU A 46 1.57 5.12 6.32
N ALA A 47 1.78 3.83 6.54
CA ALA A 47 1.11 3.07 7.60
C ALA A 47 1.51 3.55 9.00
N LEU A 48 2.81 3.79 9.22
CA LEU A 48 3.32 4.34 10.50
C LEU A 48 2.81 5.76 10.74
N TYR A 49 2.78 6.60 9.70
CA TYR A 49 2.24 7.96 9.81
C TYR A 49 0.71 7.93 10.03
N GLY A 50 0.00 6.97 9.44
CA GLY A 50 -1.42 6.70 9.68
C GLY A 50 -1.75 6.52 11.16
N ILE A 51 -0.92 5.82 11.93
CA ILE A 51 -1.11 5.68 13.39
C ILE A 51 -1.11 7.06 14.08
N LYS A 52 -0.19 7.96 13.71
CA LYS A 52 -0.13 9.32 14.26
C LYS A 52 -1.37 10.14 13.87
N ILE A 53 -1.84 10.00 12.64
CA ILE A 53 -3.07 10.67 12.19
C ILE A 53 -4.31 10.15 12.94
N CYS A 54 -4.39 8.85 13.21
CA CYS A 54 -5.44 8.28 14.07
C CYS A 54 -5.47 8.96 15.44
N GLN A 55 -4.32 9.05 16.11
CA GLN A 55 -4.20 9.71 17.41
C GLN A 55 -4.62 11.18 17.36
N ALA A 56 -4.15 11.92 16.35
CA ALA A 56 -4.51 13.33 16.15
C ALA A 56 -6.01 13.54 15.89
N LYS A 57 -6.70 12.54 15.33
CA LYS A 57 -8.15 12.55 15.10
C LYS A 57 -8.96 11.93 16.24
N GLY A 58 -8.32 11.64 17.38
CA GLY A 58 -8.99 11.09 18.57
C GLY A 58 -9.32 9.59 18.48
N ILE A 59 -8.80 8.88 17.48
CA ILE A 59 -8.88 7.42 17.39
C ILE A 59 -7.78 6.85 18.29
N THR A 60 -8.09 6.63 19.55
CA THR A 60 -7.11 6.15 20.56
C THR A 60 -7.17 4.64 20.81
N ASP A 61 -8.18 3.94 20.27
CA ASP A 61 -8.28 2.49 20.39
C ASP A 61 -7.13 1.79 19.62
N PRO A 62 -6.28 0.99 20.29
CA PRO A 62 -5.14 0.34 19.65
C PRO A 62 -5.54 -0.65 18.55
N GLY A 63 -6.68 -1.34 18.70
CA GLY A 63 -7.18 -2.29 17.70
C GLY A 63 -7.58 -1.59 16.40
N VAL A 64 -8.29 -0.47 16.51
CA VAL A 64 -8.68 0.36 15.35
C VAL A 64 -7.43 1.00 14.70
N GLN A 65 -6.47 1.48 15.49
CA GLN A 65 -5.19 1.97 14.94
C GLN A 65 -4.44 0.89 14.18
N PHE A 66 -4.39 -0.34 14.72
CA PHE A 66 -3.76 -1.47 14.06
C PHE A 66 -4.48 -1.84 12.76
N GLN A 67 -5.82 -1.80 12.73
CA GLN A 67 -6.57 -1.99 11.50
C GLN A 67 -6.17 -0.95 10.45
N TRP A 68 -6.13 0.35 10.80
CA TRP A 68 -5.66 1.43 9.92
C TRP A 68 -4.24 1.24 9.40
N PHE A 69 -3.33 0.78 10.26
CA PHE A 69 -1.97 0.43 9.88
C PHE A 69 -1.98 -0.69 8.82
N VAL A 70 -2.67 -1.81 9.08
CA VAL A 70 -2.70 -2.97 8.17
C VAL A 70 -3.31 -2.60 6.82
N GLN A 71 -4.48 -1.93 6.78
CA GLN A 71 -5.08 -1.55 5.51
C GLN A 71 -4.22 -0.55 4.73
N THR A 72 -3.52 0.37 5.42
CA THR A 72 -2.63 1.32 4.75
C THR A 72 -1.36 0.65 4.24
N LEU A 73 -0.82 -0.32 4.97
CA LEU A 73 0.35 -1.09 4.51
C LEU A 73 0.03 -1.87 3.22
N LEU A 74 -1.17 -2.44 3.12
CA LEU A 74 -1.59 -3.25 1.97
C LEU A 74 -2.07 -2.41 0.78
N PHE A 75 -2.82 -1.33 1.03
CA PHE A 75 -3.48 -0.53 -0.01
C PHE A 75 -2.86 0.86 -0.22
N GLY A 76 -1.82 1.20 0.54
CA GLY A 76 -1.06 2.44 0.42
C GLY A 76 -1.94 3.69 0.58
N TYR A 77 -1.64 4.68 -0.25
CA TYR A 77 -2.29 5.99 -0.24
C TYR A 77 -3.82 5.95 -0.35
N ALA A 78 -4.41 4.95 -1.03
CA ALA A 78 -5.87 4.87 -1.15
C ALA A 78 -6.55 4.72 0.22
N SER A 79 -5.99 3.88 1.10
CA SER A 79 -6.43 3.76 2.48
C SER A 79 -6.03 4.98 3.31
N PHE A 80 -4.78 5.42 3.20
CA PHE A 80 -4.26 6.56 3.96
C PHE A 80 -5.06 7.85 3.70
N GLY A 81 -5.44 8.11 2.45
CA GLY A 81 -6.23 9.27 2.04
C GLY A 81 -7.63 9.29 2.65
N LEU A 82 -8.25 8.13 2.85
CA LEU A 82 -9.51 8.02 3.58
C LEU A 82 -9.34 8.46 5.04
N LEU A 83 -8.27 8.00 5.69
CA LEU A 83 -7.95 8.41 7.06
C LEU A 83 -7.69 9.91 7.17
N VAL A 84 -6.92 10.49 6.23
CA VAL A 84 -6.65 11.94 6.18
C VAL A 84 -7.95 12.73 6.04
N SER A 85 -8.85 12.27 5.16
CA SER A 85 -10.12 12.93 4.86
C SER A 85 -11.17 12.77 5.97
N TYR A 86 -11.03 11.75 6.81
CA TYR A 86 -11.95 11.50 7.92
C TYR A 86 -12.02 12.68 8.89
N LYS A 87 -13.23 13.17 9.17
CA LYS A 87 -13.50 14.22 10.16
C LYS A 87 -14.18 13.58 11.37
N PRO A 88 -13.52 13.54 12.55
CA PRO A 88 -14.15 12.97 13.73
C PRO A 88 -15.40 13.78 14.10
N ALA A 89 -16.45 13.08 14.54
CA ALA A 89 -17.66 13.74 15.02
C ALA A 89 -17.32 14.62 16.23
N ALA A 90 -17.90 15.82 16.29
CA ALA A 90 -17.76 16.69 17.46
C ALA A 90 -18.24 15.93 18.71
N LYS A 91 -17.38 15.84 19.73
CA LYS A 91 -17.76 15.25 21.01
C LYS A 91 -18.96 16.03 21.55
N LYS A 92 -20.15 15.41 21.62
CA LYS A 92 -21.26 15.98 22.39
C LYS A 92 -20.84 16.00 23.85
N GLN A 93 -20.65 17.19 24.41
CA GLN A 93 -20.53 17.36 25.85
C GLN A 93 -21.94 17.20 26.43
N TYR A 94 -22.15 16.15 27.22
CA TYR A 94 -23.32 15.98 28.08
C TYR A 94 -22.94 16.36 29.50
#